data_AF-A0A967KP68-F1
#
_entry.id   AF-A0A967KP68-F1
#
_cell.length_a   1.000
_cell.length_b   1.000
_cell.length_c   1.000
_cell.angle_alpha   90.00
_cell.angle_beta   90.00
_cell.angle_gamma   90.00
#
_symmetry.space_group_name_H-M   'P 1'
#
loop_
_entity.id
_entity.type
_entity.pdbx_description
1 polymer ?
#
loop_
_entity_poly.entity_id
_entity_poly.type
_entity_poly.pdbx_seq_one_letter_code
_entity_poly.pdbx_strand_id
1 'polypeptide(L)'
;VLLPVLAGAVDLELPGGISLKYGKLERSSEITKIFETHQILPDHQYYFSGWGPVPYAIIAIDSQYKLRKGLWNQVELTVPMLRNWVREMDMIYGFPPYGSRILDHNGRQLGVWYSSKQWTTIIIEEENEIAVLAPEAPGFRGGK
;
A
#
# COMPACT_ATOMS: atom_id res chain seq x y z
N VAL A 1 -11.08 -17.73 12.81
CA VAL A 1 -10.42 -16.63 13.55
C VAL A 1 -10.77 -15.33 12.83
N LEU A 2 -11.63 -14.50 13.41
CA LEU A 2 -11.88 -13.15 12.89
C LEU A 2 -10.65 -12.30 13.28
N LEU A 3 -9.87 -11.86 12.30
CA LEU A 3 -8.87 -10.81 12.56
C LEU A 3 -9.64 -9.48 12.70
N PRO A 4 -9.60 -8.81 13.87
CA PRO A 4 -10.16 -7.49 13.99
C PRO A 4 -9.39 -6.54 13.06
N VAL A 5 -10.13 -5.68 12.36
CA VAL A 5 -9.57 -4.60 11.55
C VAL A 5 -8.92 -3.60 12.50
N LEU A 6 -7.61 -3.76 12.74
CA LEU A 6 -6.85 -2.84 13.57
C LEU A 6 -6.45 -1.62 12.73
N ALA A 7 -6.97 -0.46 13.10
CA ALA A 7 -6.65 0.82 12.47
C ALA A 7 -5.33 1.45 12.99
N GLY A 8 -4.61 0.76 13.88
CA GLY A 8 -3.38 1.25 14.52
C GLY A 8 -2.25 0.22 14.48
N ALA A 9 -1.02 0.73 14.44
CA ALA A 9 0.18 -0.11 14.57
C ALA A 9 0.27 -0.61 16.02
N VAL A 10 0.44 -1.92 16.20
CA VAL A 10 0.55 -2.55 17.53
C VAL A 10 1.59 -3.66 17.50
N ASP A 11 2.26 -3.87 18.61
CA ASP A 11 2.97 -5.11 18.89
C ASP A 11 2.10 -5.95 19.83
N LEU A 12 1.81 -7.18 19.44
CA LEU A 12 0.98 -8.09 20.23
C LEU A 12 1.77 -9.35 20.56
N GLU A 13 2.03 -9.55 21.85
CA GLU A 13 2.58 -10.79 22.38
C GLU A 13 1.44 -11.75 22.76
N LEU A 14 1.39 -12.92 22.13
CA LEU A 14 0.44 -13.98 22.44
C LEU A 14 1.09 -15.07 23.32
N PRO A 15 0.30 -15.80 24.13
CA PRO A 15 0.81 -16.95 24.87
C PRO A 15 1.49 -17.95 23.92
N GLY A 16 2.72 -18.38 24.28
CA GLY A 16 3.54 -19.24 23.43
C GLY A 16 4.65 -18.52 22.65
N GLY A 17 4.88 -17.22 22.88
CA GLY A 17 6.03 -16.49 22.33
C GLY A 17 5.84 -15.96 20.91
N ILE A 18 4.59 -15.89 20.43
CA ILE A 18 4.27 -15.33 19.12
C ILE A 18 4.16 -13.81 19.26
N SER A 19 5.10 -13.06 18.66
CA SER A 19 5.02 -11.60 18.51
C SER A 19 4.45 -11.27 17.12
N LEU A 20 3.34 -10.54 17.10
CA LEU A 20 2.73 -10.03 15.89
C LEU A 20 2.92 -8.51 15.82
N LYS A 21 3.76 -8.08 14.88
CA LYS A 21 4.10 -6.68 14.67
C LYS A 21 3.25 -6.11 13.56
N TYR A 22 2.28 -5.27 13.90
CA TYR A 22 1.39 -4.63 12.95
C TYR A 22 1.86 -3.22 12.62
N GLY A 23 1.87 -2.89 11.34
CA GLY A 23 2.10 -1.54 10.85
C GLY A 23 0.82 -0.73 10.72
N LYS A 24 0.94 0.47 10.16
CA LYS A 24 -0.21 1.32 9.83
C LYS A 24 0.01 2.10 8.54
N LEU A 25 -1.10 2.57 7.97
CA LEU A 25 -1.08 3.64 6.98
C LEU A 25 -1.20 4.99 7.67
N GLU A 26 -0.38 5.95 7.27
CA GLU A 26 -0.50 7.34 7.68
C GLU A 26 -0.69 8.23 6.45
N ARG A 27 -1.83 8.92 6.35
CA ARG A 27 -2.15 9.78 5.21
C ARG A 27 -1.10 10.88 5.05
N SER A 28 -0.66 11.12 3.81
CA SER A 28 0.36 12.12 3.51
C SER A 28 0.08 12.86 2.20
N SER A 29 -0.06 14.18 2.28
CA SER A 29 -0.17 15.06 1.11
C SER A 29 1.11 15.07 0.26
N GLU A 30 2.27 14.91 0.90
CA GLU A 30 3.56 14.76 0.23
C GLU A 30 3.58 13.50 -0.65
N ILE A 31 3.18 12.35 -0.10
CA ILE A 31 3.08 11.10 -0.88
C ILE A 31 2.04 11.26 -1.98
N THR A 32 0.90 11.88 -1.69
CA THR A 32 -0.11 12.17 -2.72
C THR A 32 0.51 12.95 -3.89
N LYS A 33 1.28 13.99 -3.58
CA LYS A 33 1.93 14.82 -4.60
C LYS A 33 2.95 14.06 -5.43
N ILE A 34 3.72 13.15 -4.83
CA ILE A 34 4.68 12.28 -5.54
C ILE A 34 3.98 11.51 -6.66
N PHE A 35 2.84 10.87 -6.36
CA PHE A 35 2.08 10.12 -7.35
C PHE A 35 1.42 11.02 -8.41
N GLU A 36 0.78 12.12 -7.99
CA GLU A 36 0.13 13.08 -8.91
C GLU A 36 1.11 13.80 -9.85
N THR A 37 2.37 13.95 -9.42
CA THR A 37 3.45 14.51 -10.26
C THR A 37 4.26 13.43 -10.96
N HIS A 38 3.87 12.16 -10.81
CA HIS A 38 4.45 10.99 -11.49
C HIS A 38 5.94 10.79 -11.18
N GLN A 39 6.35 11.10 -9.96
CA GLN A 39 7.72 10.89 -9.50
C GLN A 39 7.92 9.42 -9.12
N ILE A 40 9.01 8.83 -9.63
CA ILE A 40 9.45 7.48 -9.28
C ILE A 40 10.50 7.59 -8.18
N LEU A 41 10.29 6.86 -7.09
CA LEU A 41 11.21 6.75 -5.97
C LEU A 41 12.31 5.75 -6.34
N PRO A 42 13.58 6.18 -6.47
CA PRO A 42 14.66 5.36 -7.02
C PRO A 42 15.03 4.17 -6.11
N ASP A 43 14.89 4.33 -4.79
CA ASP A 43 15.27 3.30 -3.82
C ASP A 43 14.10 2.38 -3.44
N HIS A 44 13.06 2.30 -4.28
CA HIS A 44 11.85 1.53 -3.99
C HIS A 44 11.52 0.50 -5.08
N GLN A 45 11.02 -0.65 -4.63
CA GLN A 45 10.41 -1.66 -5.50
C GLN A 45 8.91 -1.38 -5.63
N TYR A 46 8.42 -1.33 -6.86
CA TYR A 46 7.02 -1.01 -7.14
C TYR A 46 6.16 -2.25 -7.32
N TYR A 47 4.95 -2.18 -6.79
CA TYR A 47 3.94 -3.21 -6.93
C TYR A 47 2.56 -2.60 -7.17
N PHE A 48 1.71 -3.35 -7.85
CA PHE A 48 0.31 -2.99 -8.01
C PHE A 48 -0.60 -4.18 -7.75
N SER A 49 -1.86 -3.90 -7.45
CA SER A 49 -2.92 -4.91 -7.30
C SER A 49 -4.13 -4.55 -8.17
N GLY A 50 -4.99 -5.54 -8.42
CA GLY A 50 -6.18 -5.35 -9.24
C GLY A 50 -5.91 -5.52 -10.73
N TRP A 51 -6.73 -4.88 -11.55
CA TRP A 51 -6.67 -5.00 -13.01
C TRP A 51 -5.52 -4.15 -13.57
N GLY A 52 -4.61 -4.73 -14.35
CA GLY A 52 -3.38 -4.07 -14.80
C GLY A 52 -3.55 -2.66 -15.41
N PRO A 53 -4.57 -2.40 -16.26
CA PRO A 53 -4.83 -1.06 -16.77
C PRO A 53 -5.33 -0.04 -15.73
N VAL A 54 -5.99 -0.50 -14.67
CA VAL A 54 -6.60 0.34 -13.62
C VAL A 54 -6.35 -0.30 -12.24
N PRO A 55 -5.18 -0.06 -11.63
CA PRO A 55 -4.81 -0.69 -10.37
C PRO A 55 -5.69 -0.25 -9.21
N TYR A 56 -6.03 -1.19 -8.33
CA TYR A 56 -6.77 -0.88 -7.09
C TYR A 56 -5.90 -0.11 -6.11
N ALA A 57 -4.61 -0.44 -6.07
CA ALA A 57 -3.59 0.29 -5.34
C ALA A 57 -2.23 0.14 -6.02
N ILE A 58 -1.41 1.16 -5.83
CA ILE A 58 0.01 1.16 -6.15
C ILE A 58 0.76 1.28 -4.82
N ILE A 59 1.78 0.46 -4.61
CA ILE A 59 2.70 0.59 -3.49
C ILE A 59 4.13 0.68 -4.01
N ALA A 60 4.97 1.43 -3.30
CA ALA A 60 6.42 1.37 -3.47
C ALA A 60 7.01 1.02 -2.11
N ILE A 61 7.75 -0.09 -2.04
CA ILE A 61 8.37 -0.59 -0.81
C ILE A 61 9.85 -0.26 -0.86
N ASP A 62 10.38 0.30 0.22
CA ASP A 62 11.81 0.58 0.35
C ASP A 62 12.62 -0.71 0.11
N SER A 63 13.68 -0.61 -0.69
CA SER A 63 14.44 -1.78 -1.18
C SER A 63 15.16 -2.55 -0.08
N GLN A 64 15.26 -2.02 1.15
CA GLN A 64 15.73 -2.73 2.32
C GLN A 64 14.75 -3.80 2.82
N TYR A 65 13.48 -3.72 2.41
CA TYR A 65 12.44 -4.67 2.77
C TYR A 65 12.02 -5.51 1.57
N LYS A 66 11.52 -6.70 1.87
CA LYS A 66 10.95 -7.61 0.88
C LYS A 66 9.45 -7.69 1.10
N LEU A 67 8.67 -7.48 0.04
CA LEU A 67 7.24 -7.72 0.11
C LEU A 67 6.96 -9.23 0.03
N ARG A 68 6.25 -9.78 1.03
CA ARG A 68 5.78 -11.15 1.01
C ARG A 68 4.94 -11.40 -0.24
N LYS A 69 5.20 -12.51 -0.92
CA LYS A 69 4.45 -12.91 -2.12
C LYS A 69 2.95 -13.00 -1.79
N GLY A 70 2.11 -12.44 -2.66
CA GLY A 70 0.67 -12.37 -2.45
C GLY A 70 -0.07 -11.91 -3.70
N LEU A 71 -1.11 -11.10 -3.53
CA LEU A 71 -1.91 -10.52 -4.63
C LEU A 71 -1.26 -9.29 -5.30
N TRP A 72 0.00 -9.01 -4.95
CA TRP A 72 0.78 -7.93 -5.51
C TRP A 72 1.58 -8.41 -6.71
N ASN A 73 1.53 -7.63 -7.79
CA ASN A 73 2.33 -7.82 -8.97
C ASN A 73 3.48 -6.83 -8.93
N GLN A 74 4.72 -7.33 -8.85
CA GLN A 74 5.91 -6.50 -8.98
C GLN A 74 6.00 -5.96 -10.41
N VAL A 75 6.44 -4.72 -10.55
CA VAL A 75 6.53 -4.05 -11.85
C VAL A 75 7.75 -3.15 -11.91
N GLU A 76 8.44 -3.14 -13.06
CA GLU A 76 9.38 -2.08 -13.39
C GLU A 76 8.58 -0.85 -13.81
N LEU A 77 8.33 0.05 -12.86
CA LEU A 77 7.45 1.18 -13.08
C LEU A 77 8.12 2.23 -13.97
N THR A 78 7.39 2.74 -14.97
CA THR A 78 7.82 3.86 -15.80
C THR A 78 6.91 5.07 -15.62
N VAL A 79 7.41 6.28 -15.90
CA VAL A 79 6.62 7.52 -15.78
C VAL A 79 5.34 7.48 -16.63
N PRO A 80 5.35 7.01 -17.90
CA PRO A 80 4.13 6.87 -18.69
C PRO A 80 3.11 5.90 -18.07
N MET A 81 3.57 4.78 -17.49
CA MET A 81 2.68 3.82 -16.82
C MET A 81 2.05 4.44 -15.58
N LEU A 82 2.85 5.09 -14.73
CA LEU A 82 2.38 5.76 -13.53
C LEU A 82 1.36 6.85 -13.87
N ARG A 83 1.65 7.68 -14.88
CA ARG A 83 0.72 8.70 -15.40
C ARG A 83 -0.60 8.10 -15.86
N ASN A 84 -0.54 6.99 -16.59
CA ASN A 84 -1.75 6.33 -17.04
C ASN A 84 -2.57 5.80 -15.86
N TRP A 85 -1.94 5.12 -14.91
CA TRP A 85 -2.62 4.58 -13.73
C TRP A 85 -3.25 5.67 -12.88
N VAL A 86 -2.51 6.74 -12.54
CA VAL A 86 -3.04 7.85 -11.74
C VAL A 86 -4.25 8.48 -12.43
N ARG A 87 -4.18 8.71 -13.75
CA ARG A 87 -5.31 9.24 -14.55
C ARG A 87 -6.52 8.30 -14.52
N GLU A 88 -6.33 7.01 -14.79
CA GLU A 88 -7.43 6.05 -14.83
C GLU A 88 -8.08 5.86 -13.44
N MET A 89 -7.28 5.75 -12.38
CA MET A 89 -7.78 5.66 -11.01
C MET A 89 -8.60 6.90 -10.62
N ASP A 90 -8.13 8.10 -10.98
CA ASP A 90 -8.87 9.34 -10.72
C ASP A 90 -10.19 9.40 -11.53
N MET A 91 -10.19 8.98 -12.79
CA MET A 91 -11.40 9.00 -13.61
C MET A 91 -12.44 7.97 -13.19
N ILE A 92 -12.02 6.77 -12.81
CA ILE A 92 -12.88 5.60 -12.64
C ILE A 92 -13.40 5.46 -11.20
N TYR A 93 -12.62 5.87 -10.18
CA TYR A 93 -12.99 5.64 -8.79
C TYR A 93 -13.90 6.72 -8.21
N GLY A 94 -14.89 6.27 -7.44
CA GLY A 94 -15.87 7.13 -6.76
C GLY A 94 -15.24 8.04 -5.72
N PHE A 95 -14.16 7.58 -5.10
CA PHE A 95 -13.35 8.36 -4.17
C PHE A 95 -11.96 8.58 -4.78
N PRO A 96 -11.44 9.81 -4.81
CA PRO A 96 -10.12 10.08 -5.40
C PRO A 96 -9.04 9.31 -4.63
N PRO A 97 -8.08 8.69 -5.33
CA PRO A 97 -6.93 8.08 -4.68
C PRO A 97 -6.13 9.11 -3.88
N TYR A 98 -5.39 8.64 -2.88
CA TYR A 98 -4.49 9.48 -2.11
C TYR A 98 -3.29 8.67 -1.60
N GLY A 99 -2.23 9.41 -1.26
CA GLY A 99 -0.98 8.87 -0.74
C GLY A 99 -0.99 8.69 0.77
N SER A 100 -0.35 7.60 1.22
CA SER A 100 -0.06 7.31 2.62
C SER A 100 1.35 6.75 2.77
N ARG A 101 1.98 7.02 3.91
CA ARG A 101 3.18 6.29 4.36
C ARG A 101 2.75 4.93 4.90
N ILE A 102 3.53 3.90 4.59
CA ILE A 102 3.45 2.58 5.23
C ILE A 102 4.47 2.61 6.36
N LEU A 103 4.01 2.51 7.61
CA LEU A 103 4.86 2.61 8.80
C LEU A 103 4.85 1.29 9.58
N ASP A 104 5.98 0.94 10.20
CA ASP A 104 6.01 -0.13 11.20
C ASP A 104 5.47 0.31 12.58
N HIS A 105 5.47 -0.64 13.52
CA HIS A 105 5.06 -0.43 14.91
C HIS A 105 5.91 0.60 15.68
N ASN A 106 7.13 0.91 15.19
CA ASN A 106 8.01 1.93 15.76
C ASN A 106 7.92 3.27 15.01
N GLY A 107 7.05 3.38 14.00
CA GLY A 107 6.90 4.59 13.18
C GLY A 107 7.94 4.74 12.07
N ARG A 108 8.78 3.73 11.82
CA ARG A 108 9.73 3.75 10.70
C ARG A 108 8.98 3.51 9.39
N GLN A 109 9.31 4.31 8.38
CA GLN A 109 8.71 4.18 7.06
C GLN A 109 9.28 2.96 6.32
N LEU A 110 8.38 2.10 5.84
CA LEU A 110 8.66 0.89 5.07
C LEU A 110 8.41 1.10 3.58
N GLY A 111 7.61 2.11 3.23
CA GLY A 111 7.21 2.39 1.87
C GLY A 111 6.04 3.37 1.80
N VAL A 112 5.38 3.39 0.66
CA VAL A 112 4.28 4.30 0.34
C VAL A 112 3.13 3.55 -0.32
N TRP A 113 1.92 4.07 -0.14
CA TRP A 113 0.66 3.52 -0.62
C TRP A 113 -0.13 4.59 -1.35
N TYR A 114 -0.69 4.26 -2.52
CA TYR A 114 -1.59 5.12 -3.28
C TYR A 114 -2.85 4.35 -3.69
N SER A 115 -3.99 4.72 -3.10
CA SER A 115 -5.29 4.09 -3.37
C SER A 115 -6.44 4.98 -2.91
N SER A 116 -7.66 4.68 -3.35
CA SER A 116 -8.88 5.22 -2.77
C SER A 116 -9.28 4.55 -1.45
N LYS A 117 -8.70 3.37 -1.14
CA LYS A 117 -8.91 2.66 0.13
C LYS A 117 -8.01 3.19 1.24
N GLN A 118 -8.61 3.32 2.43
CA GLN A 118 -8.00 4.05 3.55
C GLN A 118 -7.25 3.20 4.56
N TRP A 119 -7.46 1.89 4.49
CA TRP A 119 -6.88 0.94 5.42
C TRP A 119 -6.44 -0.31 4.67
N THR A 120 -5.43 -0.95 5.23
CA THR A 120 -5.05 -2.33 4.92
C THR A 120 -4.35 -2.92 6.14
N THR A 121 -4.24 -4.23 6.19
CA THR A 121 -3.43 -4.90 7.20
C THR A 121 -1.97 -4.91 6.75
N ILE A 122 -1.09 -4.47 7.64
CA ILE A 122 0.36 -4.49 7.46
C ILE A 122 0.94 -5.34 8.59
N ILE A 123 1.71 -6.38 8.24
CA ILE A 123 2.39 -7.26 9.19
C ILE A 123 3.88 -7.18 8.88
N ILE A 124 4.69 -6.94 9.90
CA ILE A 124 6.14 -6.96 9.84
C ILE A 124 6.58 -8.35 10.30
N GLU A 125 7.22 -9.08 9.39
CA GLU A 125 7.72 -10.42 9.63
C GLU A 125 9.22 -10.35 9.95
N GLU A 126 9.85 -11.51 10.16
CA GLU A 126 11.29 -11.59 10.37
C GLU A 126 12.06 -11.26 9.08
N GLU A 127 13.38 -11.07 9.17
CA GLU A 127 14.26 -10.88 8.00
C GLU A 127 13.89 -9.70 7.07
N ASN A 128 13.26 -8.64 7.60
CA ASN A 128 12.76 -7.49 6.84
C ASN A 128 11.72 -7.86 5.76
N GLU A 129 11.03 -8.98 5.91
CA GLU A 129 9.85 -9.29 5.09
C GLU A 129 8.62 -8.57 5.66
N ILE A 130 7.79 -8.02 4.77
CA ILE A 130 6.56 -7.31 5.13
C ILE A 130 5.39 -7.88 4.33
N ALA A 131 4.26 -8.07 5.00
CA ALA A 131 3.01 -8.42 4.36
C ALA A 131 2.07 -7.23 4.38
N VAL A 132 1.80 -6.67 3.21
CA VAL A 132 0.76 -5.66 3.00
C VAL A 132 -0.41 -6.36 2.32
N LEU A 133 -1.61 -6.34 2.89
CA LEU A 133 -2.76 -6.93 2.22
C LEU A 133 -3.17 -6.05 1.03
N ALA A 134 -3.39 -6.67 -0.14
CA ALA A 134 -3.95 -5.95 -1.27
C ALA A 134 -5.39 -5.51 -0.93
N PRO A 135 -5.81 -4.31 -1.33
CA PRO A 135 -7.16 -3.87 -1.06
C PRO A 135 -8.18 -4.65 -1.90
N GLU A 136 -9.40 -4.71 -1.41
CA GLU A 136 -10.55 -5.07 -2.24
C GLU A 136 -10.79 -4.03 -3.36
N ALA A 137 -11.64 -4.38 -4.33
CA ALA A 137 -12.00 -3.47 -5.42
C ALA A 137 -12.53 -2.11 -4.89
N PRO A 138 -12.06 -0.98 -5.44
CA PRO A 138 -12.63 0.34 -5.18
C PRO A 138 -14.08 0.46 -5.63
N GLY A 139 -14.81 1.40 -5.02
CA GLY A 139 -16.09 1.85 -5.56
C GLY A 139 -15.88 2.62 -6.85
N PHE A 140 -16.71 2.35 -7.87
CA PHE A 140 -16.64 2.99 -9.18
C PHE A 140 -17.56 4.22 -9.26
N ARG A 141 -17.17 5.24 -10.02
CA ARG A 141 -18.06 6.39 -10.30
C ARG A 141 -19.32 5.90 -11.00
N GLY A 142 -20.48 6.33 -10.51
CA GLY A 142 -21.77 5.99 -11.09
C GLY A 142 -22.29 4.57 -10.75
N GLY A 143 -21.57 3.80 -9.93
CA GLY A 143 -22.12 2.58 -9.34
C GLY A 143 -23.18 2.92 -8.29
N LYS A 144 -24.41 2.43 -8.49
CA LYS A 144 -25.45 2.40 -7.46
C LYS A 144 -25.15 1.32 -6.44
#